data_AF-A0A6P2BP68-F1
#
_entry.id   AF-A0A6P2BP68-F1
#
_cell.length_a   1.000
_cell.length_b   1.000
_cell.length_c   1.000
_cell.angle_alpha   90.00
_cell.angle_beta   90.00
_cell.angle_gamma   90.00
#
_symmetry.space_group_name_H-M   'P 1'
#
loop_
_entity.id
_entity.type
_entity.pdbx_description
1 polymer ?
#
loop_
_entity_poly.entity_id
_entity_poly.type
_entity_poly.pdbx_seq_one_letter_code
_entity_poly.pdbx_strand_id
1 'polypeptide(L)'
;MSIPTAEKPPALSAKAANRIRMASFGALTMLVLQFVLGTAYSLYGTAPTSSKSVGMFSSPLLAVHVILGILLVIAAIMLVVRAIQARHRPTIATTSAGLLVILGAFGAGSSFAQDGSDGASLGMALLTAVAMLCYAANLVILGKPDASS
;
A
#
# COMPACT_ATOMS: atom_id res chain seq x y z
N MET A 1 11.31 -48.01 -12.90
CA MET A 1 10.85 -47.15 -11.78
C MET A 1 11.03 -45.70 -12.23
N SER A 2 9.97 -45.09 -12.75
CA SER A 2 10.03 -43.77 -13.39
C SER A 2 9.81 -42.69 -12.33
N ILE A 3 10.76 -41.77 -12.17
CA ILE A 3 10.64 -40.63 -11.26
C ILE A 3 9.58 -39.69 -11.83
N PRO A 4 8.53 -39.30 -11.06
CA PRO A 4 7.59 -38.28 -11.51
C PRO A 4 8.35 -36.96 -11.70
N THR A 5 8.42 -36.48 -12.94
CA THR A 5 8.97 -35.16 -13.27
C THR A 5 8.12 -34.12 -12.55
N ALA A 6 8.71 -33.36 -11.63
CA ALA A 6 8.06 -32.25 -10.96
C ALA A 6 7.45 -31.31 -12.01
N GLU A 7 6.13 -31.31 -12.11
CA GLU A 7 5.40 -30.45 -13.03
C GLU A 7 5.71 -28.99 -12.67
N LYS A 8 6.34 -28.26 -13.59
CA LYS A 8 6.61 -26.83 -13.43
C LYS A 8 5.26 -26.15 -13.15
N PRO A 9 5.11 -25.42 -12.03
CA PRO A 9 3.82 -24.82 -11.70
C PRO A 9 3.34 -23.95 -12.87
N PRO A 10 2.03 -23.97 -13.16
CA PRO A 10 1.48 -23.26 -14.30
C PRO A 10 1.88 -21.78 -14.22
N ALA A 11 2.39 -21.26 -15.33
CA ALA A 11 2.75 -19.85 -15.44
C ALA A 11 1.52 -18.97 -15.17
N LEU A 12 1.71 -17.82 -14.54
CA LEU A 12 0.65 -16.87 -14.26
C LEU A 12 -0.05 -16.45 -15.56
N SER A 13 -1.38 -16.56 -15.62
CA SER A 13 -2.17 -16.08 -16.77
C SER A 13 -1.91 -14.58 -17.03
N ALA A 14 -1.70 -14.18 -18.29
CA ALA A 14 -1.47 -12.80 -18.69
C ALA A 14 -2.58 -11.84 -18.22
N LYS A 15 -3.84 -12.30 -18.25
CA LYS A 15 -4.99 -11.52 -17.76
C LYS A 15 -4.94 -11.30 -16.25
N ALA A 16 -4.56 -12.33 -15.49
CA ALA A 16 -4.40 -12.23 -14.03
C ALA A 16 -3.22 -11.31 -13.68
N ALA A 17 -2.08 -11.45 -14.38
CA ALA A 17 -0.92 -10.58 -14.24
C ALA A 17 -1.28 -9.11 -14.49
N ASN A 18 -1.96 -8.81 -15.60
CA ASN A 18 -2.37 -7.45 -15.93
C ASN A 18 -3.34 -6.86 -14.88
N ARG A 19 -4.29 -7.67 -14.38
CA ARG A 19 -5.23 -7.22 -13.33
C ARG A 19 -4.52 -6.87 -12.03
N ILE A 20 -3.54 -7.67 -11.61
CA ILE A 20 -2.75 -7.39 -10.41
C ILE A 20 -1.86 -6.17 -10.63
N ARG A 21 -1.27 -6.04 -11.83
CA ARG A 21 -0.43 -4.89 -12.20
C ARG A 21 -1.21 -3.59 -12.16
N MET A 22 -2.41 -3.55 -12.76
CA MET A 22 -3.25 -2.36 -12.74
C MET A 22 -3.75 -2.01 -11.34
N ALA A 23 -4.11 -3.02 -10.54
CA ALA A 23 -4.44 -2.79 -9.15
C ALA A 23 -3.25 -2.27 -8.33
N SER A 24 -2.03 -2.78 -8.58
CA SER A 24 -0.80 -2.28 -7.93
C SER A 24 -0.49 -0.85 -8.32
N PHE A 25 -0.70 -0.49 -9.59
CA PHE A 25 -0.58 0.90 -10.06
C PHE A 25 -1.60 1.82 -9.38
N GLY A 26 -2.85 1.36 -9.24
CA GLY A 26 -3.87 2.07 -8.48
C GLY A 26 -3.48 2.29 -7.02
N ALA A 27 -3.01 1.25 -6.33
CA ALA A 27 -2.53 1.33 -4.95
C ALA A 27 -1.33 2.27 -4.80
N LEU A 28 -0.38 2.23 -5.74
CA LEU A 28 0.76 3.15 -5.79
C LEU A 28 0.29 4.61 -5.96
N THR A 29 -0.68 4.85 -6.84
CA THR A 29 -1.26 6.18 -7.04
C THR A 29 -1.94 6.68 -5.76
N MET A 30 -2.73 5.83 -5.10
CA MET A 30 -3.35 6.15 -3.81
C MET A 30 -2.30 6.46 -2.73
N LEU A 31 -1.20 5.70 -2.67
CA LEU A 31 -0.09 5.96 -1.74
C LEU A 31 0.57 7.31 -1.99
N VAL A 32 0.80 7.70 -3.25
CA VAL A 32 1.34 9.02 -3.58
C VAL A 32 0.39 10.13 -3.12
N LEU A 33 -0.91 9.99 -3.39
CA LEU A 33 -1.91 10.94 -2.89
C LEU A 33 -1.93 10.99 -1.35
N GLN A 34 -1.85 9.84 -0.70
CA GLN A 34 -1.82 9.73 0.76
C GLN A 34 -0.62 10.45 1.36
N PHE A 35 0.55 10.26 0.75
CA PHE A 35 1.79 10.92 1.16
C PHE A 35 1.68 12.44 1.04
N VAL A 36 1.23 12.94 -0.12
CA VAL A 36 1.03 14.37 -0.34
C VAL A 36 0.02 14.96 0.66
N LEU A 37 -1.13 14.30 0.85
CA LEU A 37 -2.14 14.75 1.80
C LEU A 37 -1.62 14.73 3.24
N GLY A 38 -0.88 13.69 3.62
CA GLY A 38 -0.27 13.58 4.95
C GLY A 38 0.73 14.70 5.19
N THR A 39 1.64 14.93 4.26
CA THR A 39 2.61 16.04 4.32
C THR A 39 1.90 17.40 4.35
N ALA A 40 0.87 17.61 3.53
CA ALA A 40 0.10 18.84 3.54
C ALA A 40 -0.58 19.09 4.90
N TYR A 41 -1.13 18.05 5.52
CA TYR A 41 -1.69 18.15 6.88
C TYR A 41 -0.62 18.46 7.92
N SER A 42 0.54 17.80 7.85
CA SER A 42 1.63 18.05 8.80
C SER A 42 2.21 19.47 8.70
N LEU A 43 2.23 20.08 7.50
CA LEU A 43 2.78 21.42 7.28
C LEU A 43 1.76 22.56 7.45
N TYR A 44 0.50 22.33 7.07
CA TYR A 44 -0.53 23.39 6.98
C TYR A 44 -1.80 23.10 7.77
N GLY A 45 -1.95 21.87 8.26
CA GLY A 45 -3.10 21.47 9.07
C GLY A 45 -3.00 22.01 10.50
N THR A 46 -4.08 21.82 11.25
CA THR A 46 -4.07 22.00 12.71
C THR A 46 -3.28 20.87 13.34
N ALA A 47 -1.95 20.95 13.30
CA ALA A 47 -1.08 19.90 13.82
C ALA A 47 -1.43 19.62 15.30
N PRO A 48 -1.64 18.35 15.68
CA PRO A 48 -1.76 17.96 17.08
C PRO A 48 -0.51 18.40 17.85
N THR A 49 -0.70 18.74 19.12
CA THR A 49 0.39 19.07 20.05
C THR A 49 0.34 18.09 21.21
N SER A 50 1.41 17.98 21.99
CA SER A 50 1.41 17.09 23.17
C SER A 50 0.33 17.45 24.21
N SER A 51 -0.25 18.64 24.14
CA SER A 51 -1.38 19.10 24.96
C SER A 51 -2.76 19.00 24.31
N LYS A 52 -2.85 18.64 23.03
CA LYS A 52 -4.11 18.63 22.27
C LYS A 52 -4.09 17.57 21.16
N SER A 53 -4.90 16.54 21.35
CA SER A 53 -5.21 15.55 20.31
C SER A 53 -6.20 16.10 19.28
N VAL A 54 -6.14 15.57 18.07
CA VAL A 54 -7.07 15.93 16.98
C VAL A 54 -7.92 14.73 16.59
N GLY A 55 -9.22 14.98 16.44
CA GLY A 55 -10.14 13.97 15.92
C GLY A 55 -9.83 13.66 14.44
N MET A 56 -10.04 12.40 14.05
CA MET A 56 -9.75 11.88 12.71
C MET A 56 -10.52 12.59 11.57
N PHE A 57 -11.62 13.28 11.89
CA PHE A 57 -12.44 14.07 10.95
C PHE A 57 -12.50 15.55 11.32
N SER A 58 -11.54 16.04 12.10
CA SER A 58 -11.50 17.44 12.58
C SER A 58 -11.33 18.48 11.48
N SER A 59 -10.84 18.08 10.31
CA SER A 59 -10.72 18.95 9.14
C SER A 59 -11.06 18.19 7.85
N PRO A 60 -11.54 18.88 6.80
CA PRO A 60 -11.82 18.24 5.51
C PRO A 60 -10.60 17.53 4.91
N LEU A 61 -9.41 18.14 5.03
CA LEU A 61 -8.16 17.56 4.51
C LEU A 61 -7.80 16.26 5.22
N LEU A 62 -7.90 16.23 6.56
CA LEU A 62 -7.65 15.02 7.35
C LEU A 62 -8.72 13.95 7.08
N ALA A 63 -10.00 14.35 6.95
CA ALA A 63 -11.08 13.43 6.62
C ALA A 63 -10.83 12.71 5.29
N VAL A 64 -10.45 13.44 4.25
CA VAL A 64 -10.10 12.87 2.93
C VAL A 64 -8.88 11.94 3.06
N HIS A 65 -7.84 12.35 3.79
CA HIS A 65 -6.67 11.52 4.05
C HIS A 65 -7.07 10.19 4.70
N VAL A 66 -7.89 10.22 5.76
CA VAL A 66 -8.30 9.01 6.47
C VAL A 66 -9.15 8.10 5.60
N ILE A 67 -10.14 8.65 4.89
CA ILE A 67 -11.02 7.86 4.02
C ILE A 67 -10.19 7.18 2.93
N LEU A 68 -9.27 7.90 2.28
CA LEU A 68 -8.37 7.32 1.29
C LEU A 68 -7.46 6.24 1.90
N GLY A 69 -6.97 6.44 3.13
CA GLY A 69 -6.19 5.45 3.87
C GLY A 69 -6.96 4.15 4.11
N ILE A 70 -8.23 4.23 4.53
CA ILE A 70 -9.09 3.05 4.72
C ILE A 70 -9.32 2.33 3.39
N LEU A 71 -9.66 3.06 2.33
CA LEU A 71 -9.83 2.49 1.00
C LEU A 71 -8.55 1.83 0.49
N LEU A 72 -7.38 2.42 0.77
CA LEU A 72 -6.07 1.86 0.44
C LEU A 72 -5.82 0.54 1.18
N VAL A 73 -6.14 0.46 2.47
CA VAL A 73 -6.02 -0.81 3.25
C VAL A 73 -6.89 -1.90 2.62
N ILE A 74 -8.14 -1.59 2.27
CA ILE A 74 -9.04 -2.55 1.60
C ILE A 74 -8.44 -2.98 0.25
N ALA A 75 -7.95 -2.03 -0.56
CA ALA A 75 -7.33 -2.33 -1.84
C ALA A 75 -6.07 -3.21 -1.69
N ALA A 76 -5.25 -2.97 -0.67
CA ALA A 76 -4.07 -3.74 -0.34
C ALA A 76 -4.42 -5.19 0.06
N ILE A 77 -5.43 -5.39 0.89
CA ILE A 77 -5.95 -6.73 1.24
C ILE A 77 -6.42 -7.46 -0.03
N MET A 78 -7.21 -6.79 -0.88
CA MET A 78 -7.69 -7.38 -2.13
C MET A 78 -6.55 -7.74 -3.08
N LEU A 79 -5.45 -6.99 -3.08
CA LEU A 79 -4.23 -7.30 -3.84
C LEU A 79 -3.55 -8.57 -3.34
N VAL A 80 -3.41 -8.74 -2.02
CA VAL A 80 -2.87 -9.95 -1.40
C VAL A 80 -3.73 -11.16 -1.78
N VAL A 81 -5.05 -11.06 -1.67
CA VAL A 81 -5.99 -12.13 -2.06
C VAL A 81 -5.80 -12.51 -3.52
N ARG A 82 -5.71 -11.52 -4.43
CA ARG A 82 -5.48 -11.79 -5.87
C ARG A 82 -4.11 -12.44 -6.12
N ALA A 83 -3.06 -12.02 -5.40
CA ALA A 83 -1.74 -12.61 -5.52
C ALA A 83 -1.72 -14.08 -5.06
N ILE A 84 -2.43 -14.39 -3.97
CA ILE A 84 -2.59 -15.76 -3.46
C ILE A 84 -3.37 -16.63 -4.45
N GLN A 85 -4.49 -16.13 -4.98
CA GLN A 85 -5.28 -16.83 -6.01
C GLN A 85 -4.45 -17.10 -7.29
N ALA A 86 -3.60 -16.15 -7.66
CA ALA A 86 -2.65 -16.26 -8.76
C ALA A 86 -1.45 -17.19 -8.47
N ARG A 87 -1.26 -17.63 -7.21
CA ARG A 87 -0.14 -18.46 -6.73
C ARG A 87 1.25 -17.92 -7.10
N HIS A 88 1.36 -16.60 -7.34
CA HIS A 88 2.60 -15.98 -7.80
C HIS A 88 3.43 -15.49 -6.61
N ARG A 89 4.32 -16.37 -6.10
CA ARG A 89 5.12 -16.16 -4.88
C ARG A 89 5.79 -14.78 -4.75
N PRO A 90 6.48 -14.24 -5.78
CA PRO A 90 7.11 -12.92 -5.66
C PRO A 90 6.08 -11.82 -5.36
N THR A 91 4.94 -11.84 -6.05
CA THR A 91 3.86 -10.88 -5.86
C THR A 91 3.15 -11.06 -4.51
N ILE A 92 3.02 -12.29 -4.01
CA ILE A 92 2.49 -12.54 -2.66
C ILE A 92 3.38 -11.88 -1.62
N ALA A 93 4.70 -12.04 -1.75
CA ALA A 93 5.67 -11.47 -0.81
C ALA A 93 5.62 -9.94 -0.80
N THR A 94 5.68 -9.30 -1.98
CA THR A 94 5.69 -7.84 -2.10
C THR A 94 4.35 -7.21 -1.71
N THR A 95 3.20 -7.81 -2.08
CA THR A 95 1.88 -7.29 -1.67
C THR A 95 1.63 -7.46 -0.17
N SER A 96 2.07 -8.57 0.42
CA SER A 96 1.97 -8.78 1.87
C SER A 96 2.87 -7.81 2.63
N ALA A 97 4.11 -7.62 2.18
CA ALA A 97 5.02 -6.63 2.75
C ALA A 97 4.40 -5.22 2.69
N GLY A 98 3.90 -4.82 1.51
CA GLY A 98 3.21 -3.54 1.31
C GLY A 98 2.01 -3.34 2.24
N LEU A 99 1.20 -4.38 2.45
CA LEU A 99 0.09 -4.31 3.41
C LEU A 99 0.60 -4.09 4.85
N LEU A 100 1.63 -4.81 5.28
CA LEU A 100 2.18 -4.67 6.63
C LEU A 100 2.73 -3.27 6.89
N VAL A 101 3.46 -2.67 5.94
CA VAL A 101 3.93 -1.28 6.10
C VAL A 101 2.81 -0.26 6.01
N ILE A 102 1.75 -0.48 5.22
CA ILE A 102 0.54 0.37 5.25
C ILE A 102 -0.10 0.34 6.64
N LEU A 103 -0.25 -0.84 7.26
CA LEU A 103 -0.80 -0.96 8.61
C LEU A 103 0.10 -0.26 9.65
N GLY A 104 1.42 -0.39 9.51
CA GLY A 104 2.37 0.37 10.33
C GLY A 104 2.21 1.88 10.16
N ALA A 105 2.07 2.37 8.92
CA ALA A 105 1.88 3.79 8.63
C ALA A 105 0.57 4.30 9.24
N PHE A 106 -0.51 3.52 9.18
CA PHE A 106 -1.78 3.84 9.82
C PHE A 106 -1.65 3.95 11.34
N GLY A 107 -0.91 3.03 11.97
CA GLY A 107 -0.60 3.09 13.40
C GLY A 107 0.19 4.35 13.76
N ALA A 108 1.26 4.63 13.02
CA ALA A 108 2.09 5.83 13.23
C ALA A 108 1.29 7.13 13.05
N GLY A 109 0.43 7.21 12.03
CA GLY A 109 -0.47 8.36 11.82
C GLY A 109 -1.49 8.52 12.96
N SER A 110 -1.98 7.41 13.52
CA SER A 110 -2.88 7.42 14.68
C SER A 110 -2.17 7.92 15.94
N SER A 111 -0.89 7.57 16.13
CA SER A 111 -0.07 8.13 17.21
C SER A 111 0.16 9.62 17.01
N PHE A 112 0.58 10.04 15.81
CA PHE A 112 0.74 11.47 15.49
C PHE A 112 -0.52 12.28 15.79
N ALA A 113 -1.70 11.77 15.42
CA ALA A 113 -2.99 12.42 15.72
C ALA A 113 -3.26 12.62 17.22
N GLN A 114 -2.66 11.80 18.09
CA GLN A 114 -2.86 11.83 19.54
C GLN A 114 -1.86 12.74 20.25
N ASP A 115 -0.57 12.61 19.92
CA ASP A 115 0.53 13.22 20.71
C ASP A 115 1.33 14.30 19.95
N GLY A 116 1.11 14.46 18.65
CA GLY A 116 1.83 15.42 17.81
C GLY A 116 3.31 15.09 17.61
N SER A 117 3.74 13.85 17.86
CA SER A 117 5.16 13.47 17.80
C SER A 117 5.73 13.51 16.38
N ASP A 118 6.76 14.32 16.17
CA ASP A 118 7.50 14.40 14.90
C ASP A 118 8.05 13.02 14.47
N GLY A 119 8.45 12.19 15.44
CA GLY A 119 8.92 10.82 15.18
C GLY A 119 7.82 9.92 14.61
N ALA A 120 6.56 10.09 15.05
CA ALA A 120 5.43 9.37 14.51
C ALA A 120 5.09 9.83 13.08
N SER A 121 5.19 11.14 12.81
CA SER A 121 5.01 11.70 11.45
C SER A 121 6.08 11.21 10.48
N LEU A 122 7.36 11.24 10.88
CA LEU A 122 8.46 10.71 10.07
C LEU A 122 8.32 9.20 9.85
N GLY A 123 7.95 8.45 10.90
CA GLY A 123 7.68 7.03 10.81
C GLY A 123 6.58 6.71 9.79
N MET A 124 5.46 7.42 9.83
CA MET A 124 4.38 7.30 8.85
C MET A 124 4.87 7.58 7.42
N ALA A 125 5.64 8.64 7.21
CA ALA A 125 6.19 9.01 5.91
C ALA A 125 7.13 7.93 5.35
N LEU A 126 8.05 7.42 6.16
CA LEU A 126 8.99 6.37 5.77
C LEU A 126 8.28 5.06 5.44
N LEU A 127 7.31 4.63 6.26
CA LEU A 127 6.52 3.43 6.02
C LEU A 127 5.70 3.55 4.72
N THR A 128 5.17 4.75 4.45
CA THR A 128 4.46 5.04 3.19
C THR A 128 5.41 4.94 1.99
N ALA A 129 6.64 5.45 2.10
CA ALA A 129 7.65 5.34 1.05
C ALA A 129 8.04 3.86 0.78
N VAL A 130 8.21 3.05 1.83
CA VAL A 130 8.46 1.61 1.68
C VAL A 130 7.27 0.91 1.01
N ALA A 131 6.03 1.27 1.37
CA ALA A 131 4.85 0.72 0.71
C ALA A 131 4.83 1.08 -0.79
N MET A 132 5.19 2.32 -1.17
CA MET A 132 5.32 2.70 -2.59
C MET A 132 6.31 1.79 -3.32
N LEU A 133 7.47 1.50 -2.72
CA LEU A 133 8.46 0.60 -3.31
C LEU A 133 7.90 -0.82 -3.49
N CYS A 134 7.14 -1.35 -2.54
CA CYS A 134 6.51 -2.65 -2.66
C CYS A 134 5.55 -2.74 -3.86
N TYR A 135 4.69 -1.73 -4.06
CA TYR A 135 3.74 -1.74 -5.18
C TYR A 135 4.40 -1.34 -6.51
N ALA A 136 5.45 -0.53 -6.50
CA ALA A 136 6.27 -0.28 -7.68
C ALA A 136 7.02 -1.54 -8.14
N ALA A 137 7.55 -2.33 -7.21
CA ALA A 137 8.19 -3.62 -7.51
C ALA A 137 7.23 -4.57 -8.23
N ASN A 138 5.93 -4.58 -7.87
CA ASN A 138 4.93 -5.37 -8.60
C ASN A 138 4.82 -4.99 -10.09
N LEU A 139 5.02 -3.71 -10.43
CA LEU A 139 4.94 -3.25 -11.82
C LEU A 139 6.11 -3.78 -12.66
N VAL A 140 7.28 -3.94 -12.03
CA VAL A 140 8.48 -4.51 -12.64
C VAL A 140 8.38 -6.04 -12.73
N ILE A 141 7.97 -6.69 -11.63
CA ILE A 141 7.82 -8.15 -11.54
C ILE A 141 6.80 -8.68 -12.56
N LEU A 142 5.69 -7.96 -12.78
CA LEU A 142 4.60 -8.42 -13.65
C LEU A 142 4.77 -8.05 -15.13
N GLY A 143 5.73 -7.18 -15.48
CA GLY A 143 6.01 -6.75 -16.87
C GLY A 143 4.84 -6.05 -17.58
N LYS A 144 5.06 -5.51 -18.78
CA LYS A 144 3.95 -5.09 -19.66
C LYS A 144 3.41 -6.33 -20.40
N PRO A 145 2.09 -6.47 -20.59
CA PRO A 145 1.57 -7.47 -21.52
C PRO A 145 2.10 -7.17 -22.92
N ASP A 146 2.59 -8.20 -23.62
CA ASP A 146 3.02 -8.08 -25.01
C ASP A 146 1.81 -7.64 -25.86
N ALA A 147 2.01 -6.73 -26.81
CA ALA A 147 0.95 -6.09 -27.60
C ALA A 147 0.15 -7.03 -28.53
N SER A 148 0.36 -8.35 -28.42
CA SER A 148 -0.18 -9.40 -29.29
C SER A 148 -0.99 -10.48 -28.56
N SER A 149 -1.45 -10.23 -27.33
CA SER A 149 -2.29 -11.18 -26.54
C SER A 149 -3.77 -10.80 -26.51
#